data_AF-A0A3D5UX11-F1
#
_entry.id   AF-A0A3D5UX11-F1
#
_cell.length_a   1.000
_cell.length_b   1.000
_cell.length_c   1.000
_cell.angle_alpha   90.00
_cell.angle_beta   90.00
_cell.angle_gamma   90.00
#
_symmetry.space_group_name_H-M   'P 1'
#
loop_
_entity.id
_entity.type
_entity.pdbx_description
1 polymer ?
#
loop_
_entity_poly.entity_id
_entity_poly.type
_entity_poly.pdbx_seq_one_letter_code
_entity_poly.pdbx_strand_id
1 'polypeptide(L)' 'MPCKRAADGVTVRLRVTPRGGANRIEGRGEDANGEAHLKLRVSAVAEKGKANDAVLKLLA' A
#
# COMPACT_ATOMS: atom_id res chain seq x y z
N MET A 1 -5.79 13.86 -0.02
CA MET A 1 -4.42 13.54 -0.47
C MET A 1 -3.95 12.28 0.26
N PRO A 2 -3.55 11.19 -0.42
CA PRO A 2 -3.26 9.88 0.21
C PRO A 2 -1.88 9.80 0.90
N CYS A 3 -1.13 10.91 0.93
CA CYS A 3 0.16 11.04 1.56
C CYS A 3 0.19 12.29 2.46
N LYS A 4 0.85 12.18 3.61
CA LYS A 4 1.14 13.28 4.54
C LYS A 4 2.65 13.37 4.73
N ARG A 5 3.19 14.59 4.79
CA ARG A 5 4.59 14.79 5.18
C ARG A 5 4.77 14.44 6.65
N ALA A 6 5.80 13.67 6.95
CA ALA A 6 6.27 13.35 8.29
C ALA A 6 7.64 14.00 8.51
N ALA A 7 8.10 14.11 9.76
CA ALA A 7 9.36 14.76 10.09
C ALA A 7 10.56 14.19 9.30
N ASP A 8 10.57 12.87 9.09
CA ASP A 8 11.66 12.16 8.43
C ASP A 8 11.25 11.59 7.06
N GLY A 9 10.12 12.01 6.49
CA GLY A 9 9.68 11.49 5.19
C GLY A 9 8.21 11.73 4.84
N VAL A 10 7.58 10.71 4.26
CA VAL A 10 6.18 10.77 3.80
C VAL A 10 5.42 9.55 4.33
N THR A 11 4.36 9.80 5.09
CA THR A 11 3.40 8.77 5.48
C THR A 11 2.38 8.60 4.36
N VAL A 12 2.34 7.42 3.74
CA VAL A 12 1.35 7.08 2.70
C VAL A 12 0.39 6.03 3.23
N ARG A 13 -0.91 6.24 3.04
CA ARG A 13 -1.91 5.22 3.38
C ARG A 13 -2.09 4.25 2.22
N LEU A 14 -1.76 2.99 2.47
CA LEU A 14 -1.81 1.93 1.46
C LEU A 14 -2.82 0.86 1.91
N ARG A 15 -3.72 0.47 1.02
CA ARG A 15 -4.57 -0.71 1.16
C ARG A 15 -3.99 -1.80 0.28
N VAL A 16 -3.39 -2.80 0.91
CA VAL A 16 -2.70 -3.88 0.23
C VAL A 16 -3.59 -5.12 0.23
N THR A 17 -3.87 -5.66 -0.96
CA THR A 17 -4.54 -6.95 -1.13
C THR A 17 -3.49 -8.03 -1.40
N PRO A 18 -3.26 -8.96 -0.45
CA PRO A 18 -2.34 -10.08 -0.63
C PRO A 18 -2.88 -11.12 -1.62
N ARG A 19 -2.02 -12.02 -2.11
CA ARG A 19 -2.36 -13.05 -3.12
C ARG A 19 -2.92 -12.47 -4.44
N GLY A 20 -2.48 -11.29 -4.83
CA GLY A 20 -2.91 -10.62 -6.05
C GLY A 20 -2.38 -11.21 -7.36
N GLY A 21 -1.61 -12.30 -7.33
CA GLY A 21 -0.93 -12.91 -8.49
C GLY A 21 0.24 -12.09 -9.04
N ALA A 22 0.19 -10.76 -8.96
CA ALA A 22 1.23 -9.83 -9.38
C ALA A 22 1.33 -8.61 -8.45
N ASN A 23 2.50 -7.97 -8.43
CA ASN A 23 2.72 -6.72 -7.71
C ASN A 23 2.33 -5.54 -8.62
N ARG A 24 1.22 -4.85 -8.30
CA ARG A 24 0.73 -3.72 -9.09
C ARG A 24 -0.01 -2.71 -8.22
N ILE A 25 0.16 -1.43 -8.54
CA ILE A 25 -0.62 -0.32 -8.00
C ILE A 25 -1.89 -0.20 -8.83
N GLU A 26 -3.06 -0.38 -8.22
CA GLU A 26 -4.35 -0.26 -8.91
C GLU A 26 -4.83 1.19 -9.02
N GLY A 27 -4.36 2.06 -8.12
CA GLY A 27 -4.67 3.48 -8.12
C GLY A 27 -5.08 3.99 -6.75
N ARG A 28 -5.70 5.18 -6.71
CA ARG A 28 -6.20 5.79 -5.48
C ARG A 28 -7.66 5.41 -5.24
N GLY A 29 -7.99 5.10 -3.99
CA GLY A 29 -9.35 5.00 -3.50
C GLY A 29 -9.57 5.96 -2.34
N GLU A 30 -10.80 6.04 -1.89
CA GLU A 30 -11.18 6.80 -0.70
C GLU A 30 -11.88 5.82 0.26
N ASP A 31 -11.52 5.88 1.53
CA ASP A 31 -12.15 5.07 2.57
C ASP A 31 -13.51 5.66 2.99
N ALA A 32 -14.31 4.93 3.76
CA ALA A 32 -15.62 5.38 4.23
C ALA A 32 -15.54 6.68 5.07
N ASN A 33 -14.36 6.98 5.62
CA ASN A 33 -14.09 8.20 6.38
C ASN A 33 -13.64 9.40 5.49
N GLY A 34 -13.71 9.30 4.16
CA GLY A 34 -13.22 10.34 3.24
C GLY A 34 -11.69 10.42 3.13
N GLU A 35 -10.98 9.43 3.69
CA GLU A 35 -9.52 9.42 3.67
C GLU A 35 -8.99 8.67 2.45
N ALA A 36 -8.22 9.37 1.62
CA ALA A 36 -7.61 8.80 0.43
C ALA A 36 -6.56 7.73 0.79
N HIS A 37 -6.62 6.59 0.11
CA HIS A 37 -5.68 5.47 0.23
C HIS A 37 -5.20 5.02 -1.15
N LEU A 38 -4.00 4.44 -1.26
CA LEU A 38 -3.53 3.80 -2.49
C LEU A 38 -3.86 2.30 -2.45
N LYS A 39 -4.55 1.80 -3.47
CA LYS A 39 -4.86 0.38 -3.64
C LYS A 39 -3.68 -0.31 -4.31
N LEU A 40 -3.08 -1.27 -3.61
CA LEU A 40 -1.98 -2.09 -4.10
C LEU A 40 -2.39 -3.55 -4.03
N ARG A 41 -2.00 -4.32 -5.04
CA ARG A 41 -2.00 -5.78 -4.97
C ARG A 41 -0.57 -6.27 -4.92
N VAL A 42 -0.34 -7.28 -4.09
CA VAL A 42 0.94 -7.98 -4.04
C VAL A 42 0.72 -9.48 -4.18
N SER A 43 1.61 -10.16 -4.88
CA SER A 43 1.57 -11.63 -4.97
C SER A 43 1.94 -12.29 -3.63
N ALA A 44 2.58 -11.56 -2.73
CA ALA A 44 2.95 -12.03 -1.40
C ALA A 44 1.72 -12.35 -0.53
N VAL A 45 1.89 -13.36 0.33
CA VAL A 45 0.91 -13.72 1.36
C VAL A 45 0.98 -12.75 2.54
N ALA A 46 -0.16 -12.41 3.13
CA ALA A 46 -0.26 -11.62 4.37
C ALA A 46 0.12 -12.48 5.58
N GLU A 47 1.37 -12.91 5.62
CA GLU A 47 1.98 -13.68 6.70
C GLU A 47 3.14 -12.85 7.27
N LYS A 48 3.02 -12.43 8.54
CA LYS A 48 4.08 -11.79 9.33
C LYS A 48 4.97 -10.78 8.56
N GLY A 49 4.36 -9.85 7.84
CA GLY A 49 5.11 -8.78 7.15
C GLY A 49 5.72 -9.14 5.79
N LYS A 50 5.52 -10.35 5.25
CA LYS A 50 5.90 -10.68 3.85
C LYS A 50 5.20 -9.77 2.82
N ALA A 51 3.96 -9.36 3.12
CA ALA A 51 3.27 -8.35 2.31
C ALA A 51 3.98 -6.98 2.38
N ASN A 52 4.52 -6.60 3.54
CA ASN A 52 5.25 -5.34 3.70
C ASN A 52 6.59 -5.37 2.97
N ASP A 53 7.31 -6.51 2.97
CA ASP A 53 8.54 -6.69 2.19
C ASP A 53 8.28 -6.55 0.69
N ALA A 54 7.20 -7.15 0.19
CA ALA A 54 6.80 -7.00 -1.22
C ALA A 54 6.38 -5.57 -1.56
N VAL A 55 5.73 -4.86 -0.64
CA VAL A 55 5.41 -3.43 -0.81
C VAL A 55 6.68 -2.59 -0.77
N LEU A 56 7.62 -2.86 0.13
CA LEU A 56 8.92 -2.19 0.17
C LEU A 56 9.67 -2.40 -1.15
N LYS A 57 9.74 -3.64 -1.65
CA LYS A 57 10.36 -3.95 -2.95
C LYS A 57 9.67 -3.33 -4.15
N LEU A 58 8.38 -2.99 -4.05
CA LEU A 58 7.64 -2.31 -5.10
C LEU A 58 7.84 -0.78 -5.06
N LEU A 59 8.15 -0.23 -3.87
CA LEU A 59 8.33 1.20 -3.62
C LEU A 59 9.81 1.64 -3.62
N ALA A 60 10.74 0.72 -3.39
CA ALA A 60 12.19 0.92 -3.52
C ALA A 60 12.62 0.94 -4.98
#